data_AF-A0A384IGQ8-F1
#
_entry.id   AF-A0A384IGQ8-F1
#
_cell.length_a   1.000
_cell.length_b   1.000
_cell.length_c   1.000
_cell.angle_alpha   90.00
_cell.angle_beta   90.00
_cell.angle_gamma   90.00
#
_symmetry.space_group_name_H-M   'P 1'
#
loop_
_entity.id
_entity.type
_entity.pdbx_description
1 polymer ?
#
loop_
_entity_poly.entity_id
_entity_poly.type
_entity_poly.pdbx_seq_one_letter_code
_entity_poly.pdbx_strand_id
1 'polypeptide(L)' 'MEITDTASDGHHARARFVSVTANGKRKYWAWHYNYGGPGTVVVETTAQDTSSGIIKLGIQAARAEKSTVLNSCLDLRSP' A
#
# COMPACT_ATOMS: atom_id res chain seq x y z
N MET A 1 6.49 -5.24 4.32
CA MET A 1 6.80 -5.01 2.90
C MET A 1 7.58 -3.71 2.79
N GLU A 2 8.47 -3.58 1.82
CA GLU A 2 9.39 -2.44 1.70
C GLU A 2 8.94 -1.48 0.60
N ILE A 3 8.99 -0.17 0.87
CA ILE A 3 8.90 0.87 -0.17
C ILE A 3 10.13 1.73 -0.06
N THR A 4 10.82 1.91 -1.19
CA THR A 4 11.96 2.81 -1.30
C THR A 4 11.50 4.08 -2.00
N ASP A 5 11.61 5.21 -1.31
CA ASP A 5 11.51 6.51 -1.95
C ASP A 5 12.87 6.90 -2.53
N THR A 6 12.98 6.91 -3.86
CA THR A 6 14.24 7.12 -4.58
C THR A 6 14.44 8.56 -5.04
N ALA A 7 13.44 9.43 -4.89
CA ALA A 7 13.46 10.79 -5.44
C ALA A 7 13.24 11.83 -4.33
N SER A 8 14.14 12.81 -4.24
CA SER A 8 13.95 13.97 -3.35
C SER A 8 13.18 15.07 -4.08
N ASP A 9 11.97 14.78 -4.58
CA ASP A 9 11.16 15.72 -5.38
C ASP A 9 10.14 16.52 -4.53
N GLY A 10 10.18 16.37 -3.20
CA GLY A 10 9.29 17.06 -2.27
C GLY A 10 7.89 16.43 -2.17
N HIS A 11 7.65 15.32 -2.88
CA HIS A 11 6.45 14.53 -2.70
C HIS A 11 6.66 13.44 -1.64
N HIS A 12 5.57 13.01 -0.99
CA HIS A 12 5.63 11.96 0.02
C HIS A 12 5.17 10.63 -0.57
N ALA A 13 6.08 9.65 -0.60
CA ALA A 13 5.72 8.27 -0.88
C ALA A 13 4.77 7.73 0.20
N ARG A 14 3.78 6.95 -0.23
CA ARG A 14 2.82 6.25 0.64
C ARG A 14 2.61 4.84 0.15
N ALA A 15 2.28 3.97 1.08
CA ALA A 15 1.84 2.64 0.72
C ALA A 15 0.71 2.15 1.60
N ARG A 16 -0.11 1.28 1.04
CA ARG A 16 -1.15 0.58 1.78
C ARG A 16 -1.24 -0.86 1.33
N PHE A 17 -1.67 -1.71 2.24
CA PHE A 17 -2.02 -3.07 1.90
C PHE A 17 -3.32 -3.13 1.10
N VAL A 18 -3.44 -4.15 0.25
CA VAL A 18 -4.67 -4.47 -0.45
C VAL A 18 -4.90 -5.97 -0.33
N SER A 19 -6.07 -6.35 0.18
CA SER A 19 -6.50 -7.74 0.23
C SER A 19 -7.66 -7.97 -0.72
N VAL A 20 -7.70 -9.15 -1.33
CA VAL A 20 -8.84 -9.61 -2.13
C VAL A 20 -9.46 -10.81 -1.43
N THR A 21 -10.75 -10.74 -1.16
CA THR A 21 -11.52 -11.84 -0.55
C THR A 21 -11.96 -12.85 -1.60
N ALA A 22 -12.33 -14.06 -1.20
CA ALA A 22 -12.71 -15.13 -2.15
C ALA A 22 -13.86 -14.76 -3.09
N ASN A 23 -14.74 -13.84 -2.68
CA ASN A 23 -15.79 -13.27 -3.53
C ASN A 23 -15.30 -12.15 -4.48
N GLY A 24 -13.99 -11.95 -4.61
CA GLY A 24 -13.36 -10.97 -5.50
C GLY A 24 -13.35 -9.53 -5.00
N LYS A 25 -13.90 -9.22 -3.81
CA LYS A 25 -13.92 -7.85 -3.29
C LYS A 25 -12.53 -7.41 -2.84
N ARG A 26 -12.14 -6.20 -3.26
CA ARG A 26 -10.90 -5.56 -2.81
C ARG A 26 -11.15 -4.74 -1.56
N LYS A 27 -10.33 -4.94 -0.54
CA LYS A 27 -10.26 -4.11 0.65
C LYS A 27 -8.94 -3.36 0.64
N TYR A 28 -9.03 -2.03 0.67
CA TYR A 28 -7.88 -1.15 0.79
C TYR A 28 -7.70 -0.77 2.25
N TRP A 29 -6.51 -1.04 2.77
CA TRP A 29 -6.17 -0.74 4.16
C TRP A 29 -5.66 0.71 4.29
N ALA A 30 -5.39 1.15 5.52
CA ALA A 30 -4.94 2.51 5.78
C ALA A 30 -3.61 2.81 5.07
N TRP A 31 -3.40 4.08 4.70
CA TRP A 31 -2.12 4.54 4.16
C TRP A 31 -1.08 4.64 5.27
N HIS A 32 0.10 4.11 4.99
CA HIS A 32 1.33 4.34 5.72
C HIS A 32 2.15 5.37 4.94
N TYR A 33 2.60 6.39 5.66
CA TYR A 33 3.25 7.56 5.08
C TYR A 33 4.75 7.48 5.29
N ASN A 34 5.52 7.68 4.23
CA ASN A 34 6.95 7.97 4.38
C ASN A 34 7.12 9.49 4.52
N TYR A 35 7.32 9.96 5.74
CA TYR A 35 7.66 11.37 6.03
C TYR A 35 9.17 11.59 6.22
N GLY A 36 9.98 10.52 6.19
CA GLY A 36 11.42 10.57 6.48
C GLY A 36 12.29 11.06 5.32
N GLY A 37 11.69 11.34 4.16
CA GLY A 37 12.41 11.63 2.93
C GLY A 37 12.91 10.36 2.22
N PRO A 38 13.88 10.49 1.30
CA PRO A 38 14.43 9.37 0.53
C PRO A 38 14.94 8.27 1.46
N GLY A 39 14.50 7.03 1.25
CA GLY A 39 14.85 5.92 2.10
C GLY A 39 13.85 4.78 2.05
N THR A 40 14.19 3.71 2.76
CA THR A 40 13.38 2.51 2.89
C THR A 40 12.43 2.65 4.08
N VAL A 41 11.13 2.51 3.82
CA VAL A 41 10.12 2.35 4.87
C VAL A 41 9.57 0.94 4.84
N VAL A 42 9.64 0.26 5.99
CA VAL A 42 9.01 -1.03 6.20
C VAL A 42 7.58 -0.78 6.69
N VAL A 43 6.62 -1.21 5.90
CA VAL A 43 5.20 -1.20 6.28
C VAL A 43 4.84 -2.58 6.80
N GLU A 44 4.46 -2.63 8.08
CA GLU A 44 3.87 -3.78 8.73
C GLU A 44 2.36 -3.59 8.87
N THR A 45 1.60 -4.62 8.52
CA THR A 45 0.14 -4.60 8.58
C THR A 45 -0.37 -6.02 8.77
N THR A 46 -1.49 -6.15 9.46
CA THR A 46 -2.25 -7.41 9.54
C THR A 46 -3.51 -7.29 8.71
N ALA A 47 -3.87 -8.34 8.00
CA ALA A 47 -5.13 -8.42 7.26
C ALA A 47 -5.91 -9.63 7.74
N GLN A 48 -7.18 -9.39 8.07
CA GLN A 48 -8.12 -10.43 8.50
C GLN A 48 -9.42 -10.27 7.71
N ASP A 49 -9.92 -11.38 7.19
CA ASP A 49 -11.28 -11.52 6.70
C ASP A 49 -12.02 -12.54 7.56
N THR A 50 -13.26 -12.23 7.95
CA THR A 50 -14.05 -13.04 8.89
C THR A 50 -15.10 -13.91 8.20
N SER A 51 -15.20 -13.92 6.86
CA SER A 51 -16.27 -14.64 6.15
C SER A 51 -15.79 -15.56 5.02
N SER A 52 -15.09 -14.98 4.05
CA SER A 52 -14.79 -15.57 2.75
C SER A 52 -13.33 -15.97 2.64
N GLY A 53 -12.49 -15.54 3.59
CA GLY A 53 -11.04 -15.71 3.52
C GLY A 53 -10.39 -14.74 2.53
N ILE A 54 -9.08 -14.59 2.67
CA ILE A 54 -8.24 -13.75 1.80
C ILE A 54 -7.57 -14.64 0.77
N ILE A 55 -7.77 -14.36 -0.52
CA ILE A 55 -7.23 -15.15 -1.64
C ILE A 55 -6.12 -14.44 -2.42
N LYS A 56 -5.95 -13.13 -2.25
CA LYS A 56 -4.83 -12.36 -2.79
C LYS A 56 -4.43 -11.28 -1.82
N LEU A 57 -3.13 -11.03 -1.78
CA LEU A 57 -2.52 -9.98 -0.98
C LEU A 57 -1.60 -9.15 -1.86
N GLY A 58 -1.47 -7.88 -1.52
CA GLY A 58 -0.67 -6.99 -2.31
C GLY A 58 -0.51 -5.63 -1.70
N ILE A 59 0.13 -4.76 -2.46
CA ILE A 59 0.47 -3.40 -2.03
C ILE A 59 0.06 -2.42 -3.11
N GLN A 60 -0.46 -1.30 -2.64
CA GLN A 60 -0.56 -0.11 -3.46
C GLN A 60 0.47 0.89 -2.97
N ALA A 61 1.38 1.28 -3.85
CA ALA A 61 2.28 2.40 -3.63
C ALA A 61 1.73 3.64 -4.36
N ALA A 62 1.88 4.81 -3.75
CA ALA A 62 1.40 6.06 -4.29
C ALA A 62 2.37 7.20 -3.99
N ARG A 63 2.49 8.12 -4.94
CA ARG A 63 3.07 9.44 -4.72
C ARG A 63 1.94 10.40 -4.41
N ALA A 64 2.09 11.19 -3.34
CA ALA A 64 1.04 12.10 -2.91
C ALA A 64 1.60 13.43 -2.44
N GLU A 65 0.78 14.46 -2.59
CA GLU A 65 1.01 15.78 -2.04
C GLU A 65 -0.14 16.12 -1.08
N LYS A 66 0.19 16.35 0.20
CA LYS A 66 -0.79 16.55 1.27
C LYS A 66 -1.84 15.44 1.33
N SER A 67 -3.10 15.67 0.96
CA SER A 67 -4.14 14.64 0.93
C SER A 67 -4.38 14.06 -0.47
N THR A 68 -3.71 14.58 -1.50
CA THR A 68 -3.97 14.26 -2.90
C THR A 68 -2.99 13.22 -3.40
N VAL A 69 -3.51 12.07 -3.84
CA VAL A 69 -2.73 11.08 -4.59
C VAL A 69 -2.52 11.59 -6.02
N LEU A 70 -1.26 11.73 -6.42
CA LEU A 70 -0.88 12.18 -7.77
C LEU A 70 -0.83 10.99 -8.74
N ASN A 71 -0.24 9.89 -8.30
CA ASN A 71 -0.15 8.64 -9.05
C ASN A 71 -0.02 7.46 -8.10
N SER A 72 -0.44 6.27 -8.55
CA SER A 72 -0.31 5.04 -7.78
C SER A 72 -0.14 3.81 -8.66
N CYS A 73 0.54 2.80 -8.16
CA CYS A 73 0.62 1.47 -8.75
C CYS A 73 0.15 0.43 -7.72
N LEU A 74 -0.48 -0.64 -8.22
CA LEU A 74 -0.99 -1.73 -7.40
C LEU A 74 -0.37 -3.05 -7.89
N ASP A 75 0.33 -3.74 -6.99
CA ASP A 75 0.80 -5.11 -7.20
C ASP A 75 -0.02 -6.05 -6.32
N LEU A 76 -0.75 -6.98 -6.94
CA LEU A 76 -1.55 -8.01 -6.28
C LEU A 76 -1.00 -9.37 -6.64
N ARG A 77 -0.69 -10.19 -5.64
CA ARG A 77 -0.19 -11.54 -5.81
C ARG A 77 -1.14 -12.53 -5.14
N SER A 78 -1.29 -13.70 -5.76
CA SER A 78 -1.85 -14.85 -5.06
C SER A 78 -0.87 -15.26 -3.96
N PRO A 79 -1.35 -15.62 -2.76
CA PRO A 79 -0.50 -16.12 -1.68
C PRO A 79 0.24 -17.41 -2.08
#